data_AF-A0A1H0MCQ9-F1
#
_entry.id   AF-A0A1H0MCQ9-F1
#
_cell.length_a   1.000
_cell.length_b   1.000
_cell.length_c   1.000
_cell.angle_alpha   90.00
_cell.angle_beta   90.00
_cell.angle_gamma   90.00
#
_symmetry.space_group_name_H-M   'P 1'
#
loop_
_entity.id
_entity.type
_entity.pdbx_description
1 polymer ?
#
loop_
_entity_poly.entity_id
_entity_poly.type
_entity_poly.pdbx_seq_one_letter_code
_entity_poly.pdbx_strand_id
1 'polypeptide(L)'
;MAPSASMHWLQATAERALGEGDPVRAWVWQYVALARGDDLTHSTLAARHDGGSNDGEFYDSDFGGPLYVDGNEGLVLPELDSLQHKVAKATARDILRH
;
A
#
# COMPACT_ATOMS: atom_id res chain seq x y z
N MET A 1 15.42 2.87 17.50
CA MET A 1 14.06 3.05 16.94
C MET A 1 14.21 3.17 15.45
N ALA A 2 13.93 2.11 14.70
CA ALA A 2 13.84 2.22 13.25
C ALA A 2 12.64 3.13 12.94
N PRO A 3 12.76 4.12 12.03
CA PRO A 3 11.61 4.90 11.61
C PRO A 3 10.56 3.91 11.08
N SER A 4 9.34 3.98 11.61
CA SER A 4 8.22 3.19 11.09
C SER A 4 8.12 3.47 9.59
N ALA A 5 8.42 2.49 8.76
CA ALA A 5 8.30 2.66 7.33
C ALA A 5 6.88 3.12 6.99
N SER A 6 6.74 4.22 6.26
CA SER A 6 5.46 4.78 5.84
C SER A 6 4.72 3.80 4.92
N MET A 7 3.40 3.91 4.83
CA MET A 7 2.59 3.06 3.94
C MET A 7 3.08 3.13 2.49
N HIS A 8 3.46 4.31 2.02
CA HIS A 8 4.03 4.51 0.69
C HIS A 8 5.34 3.73 0.49
N TRP A 9 6.19 3.64 1.52
CA TRP A 9 7.41 2.82 1.45
C TRP A 9 7.09 1.33 1.40
N LEU A 10 6.15 0.86 2.23
CA LEU A 10 5.72 -0.54 2.23
C LEU A 10 5.20 -0.94 0.86
N GLN A 11 4.35 -0.10 0.27
CA GLN A 11 3.84 -0.27 -1.08
C GLN A 11 4.96 -0.32 -2.13
N ALA A 12 5.84 0.68 -2.15
CA ALA A 12 6.93 0.74 -3.14
C ALA A 12 7.87 -0.47 -3.06
N THR A 13 8.14 -0.98 -1.84
CA THR A 13 8.96 -2.18 -1.67
C THR A 13 8.25 -3.47 -2.10
N ALA A 14 6.93 -3.55 -1.90
CA ALA A 14 6.12 -4.67 -2.39
C ALA A 14 6.02 -4.66 -3.92
N GLU A 15 5.77 -3.51 -4.54
CA GLU A 15 5.76 -3.34 -6.01
C GLU A 15 7.10 -3.73 -6.62
N ARG A 16 8.20 -3.27 -6.01
CA ARG A 16 9.54 -3.65 -6.44
C ARG A 16 9.74 -5.16 -6.38
N ALA A 17 9.29 -5.82 -5.32
CA ALA A 17 9.38 -7.27 -5.20
C ALA A 17 8.57 -7.99 -6.29
N LEU A 18 7.38 -7.49 -6.64
CA LEU A 18 6.59 -8.00 -7.76
C LEU A 18 7.34 -7.82 -9.09
N GLY A 19 7.94 -6.65 -9.33
CA GLY A 19 8.75 -6.38 -10.53
C GLY A 19 10.02 -7.23 -10.63
N GLU A 20 10.55 -7.68 -9.49
CA GLU A 20 11.69 -8.62 -9.40
C GLU A 20 11.25 -10.09 -9.51
N GLY A 21 9.94 -10.38 -9.61
CA GLY A 21 9.41 -11.75 -9.70
C GLY A 21 9.43 -12.50 -8.36
N ASP A 22 9.43 -11.78 -7.24
CA ASP A 22 9.43 -12.33 -5.88
C ASP A 22 8.09 -12.06 -5.17
N PRO A 23 7.04 -12.87 -5.46
CA PRO A 23 5.73 -12.67 -4.85
C PRO A 23 5.75 -12.98 -3.34
N VAL A 24 6.66 -13.83 -2.86
CA VAL A 24 6.80 -14.11 -1.43
C VAL A 24 7.20 -12.86 -0.69
N ARG A 25 8.20 -12.11 -1.20
CA ARG A 25 8.64 -10.85 -0.61
C ARG A 25 7.59 -9.75 -0.71
N ALA A 26 6.81 -9.69 -1.79
CA ALA A 26 5.66 -8.78 -1.86
C ALA A 26 4.63 -9.08 -0.75
N TRP A 27 4.32 -10.37 -0.54
CA TRP A 27 3.42 -10.80 0.54
C TRP A 27 3.98 -10.54 1.94
N VAL A 28 5.30 -10.58 2.15
CA VAL A 28 5.91 -10.17 3.43
C VAL A 28 5.48 -8.74 3.78
N TRP A 29 5.61 -7.81 2.84
CA TRP A 29 5.25 -6.42 3.08
C TRP A 29 3.75 -6.21 3.24
N GLN A 30 2.91 -6.98 2.54
CA GLN A 30 1.47 -7.00 2.80
C GLN A 30 1.15 -7.44 4.24
N TYR A 31 1.81 -8.48 4.75
CA TYR A 31 1.59 -8.90 6.13
C TYR A 31 2.13 -7.91 7.16
N VAL A 32 3.20 -7.16 6.84
CA VAL A 32 3.67 -6.06 7.68
C VAL A 32 2.63 -4.93 7.71
N ALA A 33 2.04 -4.57 6.57
CA ALA A 33 0.96 -3.58 6.49
C ALA A 33 -0.29 -4.01 7.28
N LEU A 34 -0.76 -5.25 7.07
CA LEU A 34 -1.93 -5.79 7.76
C LEU A 34 -1.75 -5.80 9.29
N ALA A 35 -0.56 -6.11 9.78
CA ALA A 35 -0.27 -6.07 11.22
C ALA A 35 -0.30 -4.65 11.80
N ARG A 36 -0.19 -3.62 10.97
CA ARG A 36 -0.26 -2.20 11.34
C ARG A 36 -1.64 -1.59 11.10
N GLY A 37 -2.59 -2.35 10.56
CA GLY A 37 -3.96 -1.91 10.26
C GLY A 37 -4.16 -1.39 8.84
N ASP A 38 -3.13 -1.46 7.99
CA ASP A 38 -3.21 -1.06 6.59
C ASP A 38 -3.37 -2.30 5.68
N ASP A 39 -3.90 -2.11 4.48
CA ASP A 39 -4.01 -3.16 3.48
C ASP A 39 -3.51 -2.65 2.13
N LEU A 40 -2.36 -3.16 1.66
CA LEU A 40 -1.77 -2.70 0.39
C LEU A 40 -2.59 -3.16 -0.82
N THR A 41 -3.51 -4.11 -0.67
CA THR A 41 -4.40 -4.54 -1.76
C THR A 41 -5.61 -3.62 -1.92
N HIS A 42 -5.89 -2.77 -0.92
CA HIS A 42 -6.96 -1.78 -1.00
C HIS A 42 -6.45 -0.51 -1.69
N SER A 43 -7.16 -0.12 -2.75
CA SER A 43 -6.93 1.17 -3.39
C SER A 43 -7.36 2.30 -2.45
N THR A 44 -6.52 3.33 -2.38
CA THR A 44 -6.81 4.59 -1.67
C THR A 44 -6.99 5.74 -2.66
N LEU A 45 -7.12 5.44 -3.95
CA LEU A 45 -7.27 6.44 -4.99
C LEU A 45 -8.51 7.29 -4.76
N ALA A 46 -8.33 8.60 -4.71
CA ALA A 46 -9.38 9.59 -4.54
C ALA A 46 -9.16 10.76 -5.49
N ALA A 47 -10.23 11.25 -6.09
CA ALA A 47 -10.19 12.54 -6.78
C ALA A 47 -10.15 13.67 -5.74
N ARG A 48 -9.30 14.67 -5.97
CA ARG A 48 -9.17 15.87 -5.15
C ARG A 48 -9.23 17.13 -6.02
N HIS A 49 -9.74 18.22 -5.46
CA HIS A 49 -9.76 19.51 -6.16
C HIS A 49 -8.33 20.02 -6.42
N ASP A 50 -8.09 20.51 -7.63
CA ASP A 50 -6.82 21.12 -8.05
C ASP A 50 -6.98 22.65 -8.08
N GLY A 51 -6.69 23.29 -6.94
CA GLY A 51 -6.77 24.73 -6.74
C GLY A 51 -8.10 25.28 -6.21
N GLY A 52 -8.12 26.60 -5.97
CA GLY A 52 -9.27 27.29 -5.38
C GLY A 52 -9.35 27.16 -3.86
N SER A 53 -10.51 27.44 -3.29
CA SER A 53 -10.73 27.37 -1.83
C SER A 53 -10.75 25.95 -1.26
N ASN A 54 -10.97 24.96 -2.14
CA ASN A 54 -11.15 23.56 -1.76
C ASN A 54 -9.93 22.71 -2.17
N ASP A 55 -8.80 23.35 -2.51
CA ASP A 55 -7.58 22.67 -2.99
C ASP A 55 -7.16 21.51 -2.07
N GLY A 56 -6.95 20.34 -2.66
CA GLY A 56 -6.60 19.10 -1.94
C GLY A 56 -7.74 18.45 -1.15
N GLU A 57 -8.94 19.04 -1.09
CA GLU A 57 -10.11 18.38 -0.51
C GLU A 57 -10.66 17.31 -1.44
N PHE A 58 -11.42 16.36 -0.88
CA PHE A 58 -12.07 15.31 -1.67
C PHE A 58 -13.01 15.95 -2.69
N TYR A 59 -12.91 15.52 -3.94
CA TYR A 59 -13.74 16.05 -5.00
C TYR A 59 -15.16 15.49 -4.85
N ASP A 60 -16.09 16.30 -4.37
CA ASP A 60 -17.52 16.04 -4.47
C ASP A 60 -18.11 16.79 -5.68
N SER A 61 -19.26 16.33 -6.17
CA SER A 61 -19.90 16.94 -7.34
C SER A 61 -20.50 18.32 -7.06
N ASP A 62 -20.52 18.76 -5.79
CA ASP A 62 -21.16 20.00 -5.38
C ASP A 62 -20.30 21.21 -5.78
N PHE A 63 -19.00 21.02 -5.91
CA PHE A 63 -18.05 22.01 -6.42
C PHE A 63 -17.39 21.51 -7.71
N GLY A 64 -17.70 22.15 -8.84
CA GLY A 64 -17.04 21.85 -10.11
C GLY A 64 -15.63 22.45 -10.18
N GLY A 65 -14.71 21.84 -10.93
CA GLY A 65 -13.40 22.44 -11.19
C GLY A 65 -12.37 21.43 -11.70
N PRO A 66 -11.13 21.87 -11.94
CA PRO A 66 -10.00 20.98 -12.15
C PRO A 66 -9.82 20.02 -10.96
N LEU A 67 -9.35 18.81 -11.26
CA LEU A 67 -9.09 17.78 -10.26
C LEU A 67 -7.82 17.02 -10.59
N TYR A 68 -7.23 16.43 -9.56
CA TYR A 68 -6.17 15.44 -9.68
C TYR A 68 -6.55 14.17 -8.92
N VAL A 69 -5.89 13.06 -9.25
CA VAL A 69 -6.04 11.79 -8.52
C VAL A 69 -4.89 11.67 -7.53
N ASP A 70 -5.22 11.43 -6.27
CA ASP A 70 -4.29 11.21 -5.17
C ASP A 70 -4.48 9.79 -4.58
N GLY A 71 -3.55 9.37 -3.75
CA GLY A 71 -3.54 8.06 -3.11
C GLY A 71 -2.76 7.02 -3.91
N ASN A 72 -2.86 5.77 -3.49
CA ASN A 72 -2.15 4.67 -4.14
C ASN A 72 -3.13 3.64 -4.71
N GLU A 73 -2.78 3.09 -5.87
CA GLU A 73 -3.49 1.94 -6.43
C GLU A 73 -3.26 0.71 -5.54
N GLY A 74 -4.30 -0.11 -5.36
CA GLY A 74 -4.18 -1.36 -4.60
C GLY A 74 -3.32 -2.38 -5.33
N LEU A 75 -2.43 -3.06 -4.61
CA LEU A 75 -1.55 -4.07 -5.17
C LEU A 75 -2.32 -5.33 -5.57
N VAL A 76 -2.04 -5.80 -6.79
CA VAL A 76 -2.46 -7.11 -7.26
C VAL A 76 -1.40 -8.13 -6.86
N LEU A 77 -1.62 -8.84 -5.76
CA LEU A 77 -0.70 -9.86 -5.27
C LEU A 77 -1.00 -11.22 -5.92
N PRO A 78 0.00 -11.88 -6.53
CA PRO A 78 -0.15 -13.25 -7.00
C PRO A 78 -0.50 -14.21 -5.86
N GLU A 79 -1.34 -15.21 -6.11
CA GLU A 79 -1.60 -16.25 -5.12
C GLU A 79 -0.32 -17.03 -4.79
N LEU A 80 -0.16 -17.36 -3.52
CA LEU A 80 0.92 -18.19 -3.01
C LEU A 80 0.38 -19.54 -2.54
N ASP A 81 1.22 -20.56 -2.57
CA ASP A 81 0.91 -21.80 -1.89
C ASP A 81 0.95 -21.64 -0.35
N SER A 82 0.46 -22.67 0.36
CA SER A 82 0.38 -22.65 1.82
C SER A 82 1.76 -22.58 2.51
N LEU A 83 2.81 -23.13 1.92
CA LEU A 83 4.17 -23.09 2.48
C LEU A 83 4.77 -21.69 2.31
N GLN A 84 4.63 -21.12 1.13
CA GLN A 84 5.04 -19.75 0.82
C GLN A 84 4.36 -18.73 1.73
N HIS A 85 3.06 -18.87 1.97
CA HIS A 85 2.36 -18.02 2.94
C HIS A 85 2.91 -18.16 4.38
N LYS A 86 3.30 -19.37 4.81
CA LYS A 86 3.93 -19.57 6.12
C LYS A 86 5.27 -18.84 6.21
N VAL A 87 6.09 -18.93 5.17
CA VAL A 87 7.38 -18.23 5.08
C VAL A 87 7.16 -16.71 5.14
N ALA A 88 6.29 -16.17 4.29
CA ALA A 88 6.02 -14.73 4.26
C ALA A 88 5.53 -14.19 5.61
N LYS A 89 4.61 -14.90 6.27
CA LYS A 89 4.11 -14.54 7.61
C LYS A 89 5.21 -14.62 8.68
N ALA A 90 6.08 -15.62 8.62
CA ALA A 90 7.19 -15.76 9.56
C ALA A 90 8.18 -14.60 9.43
N THR A 91 8.57 -14.26 8.20
CA THR A 91 9.46 -13.14 7.92
C THR A 91 8.84 -11.79 8.32
N ALA A 92 7.56 -11.57 8.01
CA ALA A 92 6.86 -10.34 8.43
C ALA A 92 6.85 -10.18 9.96
N ARG A 93 6.63 -11.28 10.70
CA ARG A 93 6.70 -11.27 12.18
C ARG A 93 8.08 -10.94 12.70
N ASP A 94 9.14 -11.38 12.02
CA ASP A 94 10.52 -11.06 12.39
C ASP A 94 10.80 -9.57 12.21
N ILE A 95 10.38 -9.00 11.06
CA ILE A 95 10.48 -7.56 10.78
C ILE A 95 9.75 -6.73 11.84
N LEU A 96 8.56 -7.16 12.28
CA LEU A 96 7.76 -6.43 13.27
C LEU A 96 8.31 -6.52 14.72
N ARG A 97 9.25 -7.43 14.99
CA ARG A 97 9.88 -7.57 16.31
C ARG A 97 11.09 -6.65 16.50
N HIS A 98 11.57 -6.03 15.44
CA HIS A 98 12.76 -5.16 15.39
C HIS A 98 12.38 -3.69 15.11
#